data_AF-A0A2I1DP93-F1
#
_entry.id   AF-A0A2I1DP93-F1
#
_cell.length_a   1.000
_cell.length_b   1.000
_cell.length_c   1.000
_cell.angle_alpha   90.00
_cell.angle_beta   90.00
_cell.angle_gamma   90.00
#
_symmetry.space_group_name_H-M   'P 1'
#
loop_
_entity.id
_entity.type
_entity.pdbx_description
1 polymer ?
#
loop_
_entity_poly.entity_id
_entity_poly.type
_entity_poly.pdbx_seq_one_letter_code
_entity_poly.pdbx_strand_id
1 'polypeptide(L)' 'MKAESDFSQTRRGAIVVEPGKTRVTIRLDNNVLDWFRKQAQEHDGNYQTAINAALR' A
#
# COMPACT_ATOMS: atom_id res chain seq x y z
N MET A 1 22.62 2.99 0.58
CA MET A 1 22.08 3.24 -0.78
C MET A 1 20.70 2.59 -0.85
N LYS A 2 19.61 3.37 -0.79
CA LYS A 2 18.25 2.83 -0.94
C LYS A 2 17.90 2.92 -2.42
N ALA A 3 17.50 1.80 -3.02
CA ALA A 3 17.16 1.73 -4.43
C ALA A 3 15.94 2.64 -4.70
N GLU A 4 16.21 3.78 -5.32
CA GLU A 4 15.20 4.61 -5.94
C GLU A 4 14.59 3.79 -7.08
N SER A 5 13.38 3.27 -6.85
CA SER A 5 12.66 2.58 -7.89
C SER A 5 12.22 3.59 -8.94
N ASP A 6 12.84 3.55 -10.11
CA ASP A 6 12.46 4.34 -11.27
C ASP A 6 11.13 3.81 -11.84
N PHE A 7 10.05 4.57 -11.66
CA PHE A 7 8.71 4.21 -12.13
C PHE A 7 8.38 4.80 -13.51
N SER A 8 9.38 5.27 -14.25
CA SER A 8 9.23 6.06 -15.48
C SER A 8 8.64 5.28 -16.67
N GLN A 9 8.46 3.96 -16.53
CA GLN A 9 7.96 3.05 -17.58
C GLN A 9 6.71 2.25 -17.19
N THR A 10 6.08 2.52 -16.04
CA THR A 10 4.87 1.78 -15.63
C THR A 10 3.62 2.32 -16.34
N ARG A 11 3.16 1.61 -17.36
CA ARG A 11 1.80 1.81 -17.91
C ARG A 11 0.80 1.50 -16.79
N ARG A 12 0.05 2.51 -16.33
CA ARG A 12 -1.06 2.37 -15.37
C ARG A 12 -2.20 1.57 -16.03
N GLY A 13 -2.03 0.25 -16.15
CA GLY A 13 -3.14 -0.65 -16.43
C GLY A 13 -4.22 -0.43 -15.38
N ALA A 14 -5.49 -0.44 -15.80
CA ALA A 14 -6.62 -0.25 -14.90
C ALA A 14 -6.47 -1.20 -13.70
N ILE A 15 -6.25 -0.63 -12.53
CA ILE A 15 -6.19 -1.39 -11.28
C ILE A 15 -7.60 -1.97 -11.13
N VAL A 16 -7.72 -3.29 -11.25
CA VAL A 16 -9.00 -3.99 -11.02
C VAL A 16 -9.48 -3.59 -9.64
N VAL A 17 -10.60 -2.88 -9.59
CA VAL A 17 -11.20 -2.43 -8.34
C VAL A 17 -11.80 -3.66 -7.69
N GLU A 18 -11.32 -4.02 -6.50
CA GLU A 18 -11.96 -5.09 -5.73
C GLU A 18 -13.38 -4.64 -5.35
N PRO A 19 -14.41 -5.49 -5.55
CA PRO A 19 -15.78 -5.13 -5.21
C PRO A 19 -15.89 -4.82 -3.70
N GLY A 20 -16.56 -3.72 -3.36
CA GLY A 20 -16.73 -3.27 -1.97
C GLY A 20 -15.60 -2.40 -1.39
N LYS A 21 -14.55 -2.10 -2.18
CA LYS A 21 -13.48 -1.17 -1.76
C LYS A 21 -13.56 0.13 -2.55
N THR A 22 -13.62 1.27 -1.85
CA THR A 22 -13.56 2.60 -2.46
C THR A 22 -12.13 3.13 -2.40
N ARG A 23 -11.58 3.52 -3.56
CA ARG A 23 -10.27 4.19 -3.60
C ARG A 23 -10.40 5.60 -3.02
N VAL A 24 -9.75 5.85 -1.89
CA VAL A 24 -9.69 7.16 -1.24
C VAL A 24 -8.25 7.68 -1.24
N THR A 25 -8.09 9.00 -1.26
CA THR A 25 -6.79 9.65 -1.04
C THR A 25 -6.77 10.19 0.39
N ILE A 26 -5.96 9.59 1.26
CA ILE A 26 -5.77 10.02 2.64
C ILE A 26 -4.29 10.29 2.90
N ARG A 27 -3.98 11.18 3.85
CA ARG A 27 -2.61 11.34 4.34
C ARG A 27 -2.44 10.52 5.62
N LEU A 28 -1.38 9.74 5.67
CA LEU A 28 -0.95 8.98 6.83
C LEU A 28 0.49 9.37 7.14
N ASP A 29 0.85 9.36 8.42
CA ASP A 29 2.22 9.58 8.82
C ASP A 29 3.17 8.50 8.28
N ASN A 30 4.40 8.90 7.99
CA ASN A 30 5.40 7.98 7.41
C ASN A 30 5.75 6.82 8.34
N ASN A 31 5.71 7.02 9.67
CA ASN A 31 5.96 5.98 10.66
C ASN A 31 4.86 4.91 10.63
N VAL A 32 3.60 5.32 10.43
CA VAL A 32 2.46 4.40 10.28
C VAL A 32 2.66 3.55 9.03
N LEU A 33 3.01 4.18 7.90
CA LEU A 33 3.29 3.45 6.66
C LEU A 33 4.48 2.49 6.79
N ASP A 34 5.57 2.89 7.46
CA ASP A 34 6.74 2.04 7.71
C ASP A 34 6.38 0.80 8.55
N TRP A 35 5.60 1.01 9.62
CA TRP A 35 5.17 -0.08 10.50
C TRP A 35 4.34 -1.12 9.75
N PHE A 36 3.31 -0.69 9.01
CA PHE A 36 2.48 -1.62 8.23
C PHE A 36 3.24 -2.28 7.09
N ARG A 37 4.23 -1.60 6.48
CA ARG A 37 5.09 -2.21 5.45
C ARG A 37 5.98 -3.31 6.01
N LYS A 38 6.58 -3.11 7.18
CA LYS A 38 7.39 -4.14 7.85
C LYS A 38 6.55 -5.38 8.17
N GLN A 39 5.39 -5.18 8.79
CA GLN A 39 4.48 -6.27 9.11
C GLN A 39 4.00 -7.02 7.87
N ALA A 40 3.69 -6.30 6.78
CA ALA A 40 3.32 -6.92 5.51
C ALA A 40 4.48 -7.73 4.89
N GLN A 41 5.72 -7.27 5.06
CA GLN A 41 6.91 -7.97 4.55
C GLN A 41 7.23 -9.24 5.36
N GLU A 42 6.89 -9.27 6.65
CA GLU A 42 7.06 -10.44 7.52
C GLU A 42 6.00 -11.52 7.29
N HIS A 43 4.80 -11.12 6.84
CA HIS A 43 3.65 -12.02 6.65
C HIS A 43 3.27 -12.27 5.18
N ASP A 44 4.14 -11.90 4.23
CA ASP A 44 3.89 -11.99 2.78
C ASP A 44 2.52 -11.39 2.37
N GLY A 45 2.21 -10.21 2.93
CA GLY A 45 0.90 -9.58 2.87
C GLY A 45 0.87 -8.22 2.18
N ASN A 46 -0.34 -7.65 2.04
CA ASN A 46 -0.54 -6.29 1.54
C ASN A 46 -0.76 -5.31 2.69
N TYR A 47 0.14 -4.31 2.83
CA TYR A 47 0.05 -3.28 3.87
C TYR A 47 -1.27 -2.49 3.81
N GLN A 48 -1.88 -2.31 2.64
CA GLN A 48 -3.19 -1.66 2.51
C GLN A 48 -4.30 -2.52 3.13
N THR A 49 -4.22 -3.84 3.01
CA THR A 49 -5.16 -4.76 3.66
C THR A 49 -5.02 -4.70 5.18
N ALA A 50 -3.78 -4.65 5.69
CA ALA A 50 -3.52 -4.51 7.12
C ALA A 50 -4.02 -3.16 7.68
N ILE A 51 -3.78 -2.06 6.96
CA ILE A 51 -4.33 -0.74 7.30
C ILE A 51 -5.86 -0.80 7.34
N ASN A 52 -6.48 -1.37 6.30
CA ASN A 52 -7.94 -1.46 6.23
C ASN A 52 -8.54 -2.34 7.35
N ALA A 53 -7.84 -3.40 7.76
CA ALA A 53 -8.25 -4.22 8.90
C ALA A 53 -8.15 -3.46 10.23
N ALA A 54 -7.16 -2.60 10.40
CA ALA A 54 -6.99 -1.77 11.59
C ALA A 54 -7.99 -0.59 11.67
N LEU A 55 -8.55 -0.16 10.54
CA LEU A 55 -9.57 0.90 10.46
C LEU A 55 -11.02 0.38 10.59
N ARG A 56 -11.20 -0.95 10.71
CA ARG A 56 -12.52 -1.59 10.78
C ARG A 56 -13.12 -1.54 12.18
#